data_AF-A0A1L5KVT4-F1
#
_entry.id   AF-A0A1L5KVT4-F1
#
_cell.length_a   1.000
_cell.length_b   1.000
_cell.length_c   1.000
_cell.angle_alpha   90.00
_cell.angle_beta   90.00
_cell.angle_gamma   90.00
#
_symmetry.space_group_name_H-M   'P 1'
#
loop_
_entity.id
_entity.type
_entity.pdbx_description
1 polymer ?
#
loop_
_entity_poly.entity_id
_entity_poly.type
_entity_poly.pdbx_seq_one_letter_code
_entity_poly.pdbx_strand_id
1 'polypeptide(L)'
;YFHKLNPFSPRKTQNQKRATIRLWMKIVVACIPAAVIGLPFDNLLDKLMNGYVVSAMLILYGSAMLILYGVFFILLENRNRGVKFRIQRVTQISFQTAAVIGLFQVLAMVPGTSRSGATILGAMLLGCSRGAAAEFSFFLGIPVMFGASLLKIVKFMLEGASFQMYEIFYLIFGMAVAFGVSVYSIKFLMEYVKQHDFKFFGYYR
;
A
#
# COMPACT_ATOMS: atom_id res chain seq x y z
N TYR A 1 -2.36 7.53 -15.60
CA TYR A 1 -2.73 7.69 -14.17
C TYR A 1 -2.81 9.14 -13.72
N PHE A 2 -1.87 10.03 -14.10
CA PHE A 2 -1.79 11.41 -13.62
C PHE A 2 -3.09 12.22 -13.74
N HIS A 3 -3.74 12.24 -14.91
CA HIS A 3 -5.03 12.92 -15.09
C HIS A 3 -6.18 12.31 -14.28
N LYS A 4 -6.15 10.99 -14.01
CA LYS A 4 -7.20 10.29 -13.25
C LYS A 4 -7.19 10.73 -11.79
N LEU A 5 -6.01 10.96 -11.22
CA LEU A 5 -5.81 11.34 -9.82
C LEU A 5 -5.69 12.85 -9.56
N ASN A 6 -5.35 13.65 -10.58
CA ASN A 6 -5.22 15.10 -10.43
C ASN A 6 -6.62 15.77 -10.35
N PRO A 7 -7.01 16.38 -9.23
CA PRO A 7 -8.29 17.08 -9.10
C PRO A 7 -8.35 18.39 -9.91
N PHE A 8 -7.20 18.94 -10.31
CA PHE A 8 -7.08 20.18 -11.07
C PHE A 8 -6.92 19.98 -12.58
N SER A 9 -7.01 18.73 -13.07
CA SER A 9 -6.90 18.45 -14.50
C SER A 9 -7.95 19.25 -15.30
N PRO A 10 -7.54 20.04 -16.32
CA PRO A 10 -8.46 20.86 -17.11
C PRO A 10 -9.45 20.00 -17.91
N ARG A 11 -9.11 18.73 -18.16
CA ARG A 11 -9.96 17.75 -18.84
C ARG A 11 -11.12 17.18 -18.00
N LYS A 12 -11.30 17.62 -16.74
CA LYS A 12 -12.32 17.09 -15.83
C LYS A 12 -13.51 18.03 -15.67
N THR A 13 -14.72 17.46 -15.71
CA THR A 13 -15.94 18.17 -15.31
C THR A 13 -15.93 18.46 -13.81
N GLN A 14 -16.71 19.44 -13.36
CA GLN A 14 -16.77 19.82 -11.95
C GLN A 14 -17.15 18.65 -11.03
N ASN A 15 -18.04 17.77 -11.49
CA ASN A 15 -18.42 16.54 -10.78
C ASN A 15 -17.25 15.55 -10.66
N GLN A 16 -16.44 15.39 -11.71
CA GLN A 16 -15.24 14.54 -11.68
C GLN A 16 -14.16 15.10 -10.75
N LYS A 17 -13.99 16.43 -10.69
CA LYS A 17 -13.08 17.09 -9.74
C LYS A 17 -13.52 16.81 -8.30
N ARG A 18 -14.80 17.04 -7.98
CA ARG A 18 -15.39 16.72 -6.66
C ARG A 18 -15.24 15.24 -6.29
N ALA A 19 -15.46 14.32 -7.22
CA ALA A 19 -15.27 12.89 -7.00
C ALA A 19 -13.80 12.54 -6.70
N THR A 20 -12.85 13.19 -7.38
CA THR A 20 -11.41 13.00 -7.14
C THR A 20 -11.01 13.50 -5.76
N ILE A 21 -11.51 14.65 -5.33
CA ILE A 21 -11.27 15.18 -3.97
C ILE A 21 -11.85 14.23 -2.92
N ARG A 22 -13.09 13.73 -3.12
CA ARG A 22 -13.69 12.73 -2.22
C ARG A 22 -12.88 11.45 -2.13
N LEU A 23 -12.28 11.01 -3.24
CA LEU A 23 -11.38 9.87 -3.22
C LEU A 23 -10.15 10.13 -2.35
N TRP A 24 -9.50 11.29 -2.52
CA TRP A 24 -8.36 11.68 -1.68
C TRP A 24 -8.74 11.81 -0.20
N MET A 25 -9.91 12.35 0.13
CA MET A 25 -10.40 12.37 1.51
C MET A 25 -10.57 10.96 2.08
N LYS A 26 -11.10 10.00 1.31
CA LYS A 26 -11.19 8.58 1.74
C LYS A 26 -9.81 7.96 1.96
N ILE A 27 -8.84 8.29 1.10
CA ILE A 27 -7.46 7.83 1.24
C ILE A 27 -6.86 8.37 2.54
N VAL A 28 -7.03 9.67 2.83
CA VAL A 28 -6.57 10.26 4.09
C VAL A 28 -7.22 9.57 5.29
N VAL A 29 -8.53 9.30 5.24
CA VAL A 29 -9.22 8.54 6.30
C VAL A 29 -8.63 7.14 6.48
N ALA A 30 -8.29 6.45 5.40
CA ALA A 30 -7.64 5.15 5.46
C ALA A 30 -6.20 5.20 6.02
N CYS A 31 -5.54 6.36 5.99
CA CYS A 31 -4.24 6.54 6.65
C CYS A 31 -4.36 6.67 8.17
N ILE A 32 -5.51 7.14 8.69
CA ILE A 32 -5.66 7.48 10.12
C ILE A 32 -5.31 6.31 11.04
N PRO A 33 -5.84 5.08 10.86
CA PRO A 33 -5.52 3.98 11.77
C PRO A 33 -4.02 3.66 11.79
N ALA A 34 -3.38 3.71 10.63
CA ALA A 34 -1.95 3.48 10.51
C ALA A 34 -1.11 4.64 11.09
N ALA A 35 -1.58 5.89 11.02
CA ALA A 35 -0.87 7.00 11.66
C ALA A 35 -1.01 6.95 13.19
N VAL A 36 -2.21 6.68 13.69
CA VAL A 36 -2.52 6.61 15.13
C VAL A 36 -1.73 5.50 15.82
N ILE A 37 -1.56 4.36 15.15
CA ILE A 37 -0.78 3.24 15.70
C ILE A 37 0.70 3.34 15.31
N GLY A 38 1.02 3.76 14.09
CA GLY A 38 2.40 3.78 13.61
C GLY A 38 3.27 4.81 14.32
N LEU A 39 2.76 6.03 14.53
CA LEU A 39 3.57 7.12 15.08
C LEU A 39 4.00 6.89 16.55
N PRO A 40 3.13 6.44 17.48
CA PRO A 40 3.55 6.16 18.86
C PRO A 40 4.51 4.97 18.97
N PHE A 41 4.36 3.98 18.10
CA PHE A 41 5.18 2.77 18.10
C PHE A 41 6.42 2.87 17.21
N ASP A 42 6.65 4.02 16.55
CA ASP A 42 7.74 4.21 15.59
C ASP A 42 9.11 3.92 16.20
N ASN A 43 9.36 4.39 17.42
CA ASN A 43 10.62 4.13 18.13
C ASN A 43 10.80 2.65 18.53
N LEU A 44 9.70 1.92 18.77
CA LEU A 44 9.76 0.48 19.01
C LEU A 44 10.04 -0.26 17.69
N LEU A 45 9.39 0.15 16.60
CA LEU A 45 9.61 -0.39 15.27
C LEU A 45 11.08 -0.17 14.84
N ASP A 46 11.65 1.01 15.08
CA ASP A 46 13.07 1.31 14.80
C ASP A 46 14.01 0.40 15.61
N LYS A 47 13.70 0.10 16.88
CA LYS A 47 14.49 -0.86 17.68
C LYS A 47 14.38 -2.29 17.16
N LEU A 48 13.22 -2.68 16.66
CA LEU A 48 13.00 -3.96 15.98
C LEU A 48 13.68 -4.00 14.60
N MET A 49 14.13 -2.86 14.07
CA MET A 49 14.84 -2.73 12.80
C MET A 49 16.36 -2.99 12.89
N ASN A 50 16.88 -3.50 14.02
CA ASN A 50 18.28 -3.98 14.10
C ASN A 50 18.52 -5.11 13.08
N GLY A 51 19.57 -5.01 12.25
CA GLY A 51 19.83 -5.95 11.14
C GLY A 51 19.75 -7.44 11.49
N TYR A 52 20.18 -7.84 12.69
CA TYR A 52 20.06 -9.23 13.16
C TYR A 52 18.63 -9.59 13.56
N VAL A 53 17.93 -8.70 14.27
CA VAL A 53 16.53 -8.89 14.69
C VAL A 53 15.62 -8.88 13.47
N VAL A 54 15.85 -7.99 12.51
CA VAL A 54 15.13 -7.93 11.24
C VAL A 54 15.36 -9.19 10.44
N SER A 55 16.60 -9.66 10.32
CA SER A 55 16.89 -10.89 9.57
C SER A 55 16.21 -12.09 10.22
N ALA A 56 16.31 -12.24 11.54
CA ALA A 56 15.62 -13.31 12.27
C ALA A 56 14.08 -13.19 12.19
N MET A 57 13.54 -11.99 12.34
CA MET A 57 12.11 -11.71 12.17
C MET A 57 11.66 -11.99 10.74
N LEU A 58 12.40 -11.59 9.70
CA LEU A 58 12.03 -11.87 8.31
C LEU A 58 12.08 -13.36 8.01
N ILE A 59 13.12 -14.07 8.48
CA ILE A 59 13.30 -15.49 8.23
C ILE A 59 12.23 -16.32 8.95
N LEU A 60 11.88 -15.97 10.20
CA LEU A 60 10.94 -16.76 11.00
C LEU A 60 9.49 -16.25 10.89
N TYR A 61 9.27 -14.96 11.14
CA TYR A 61 7.94 -14.34 11.16
C TYR A 61 7.52 -13.79 9.80
N GLY A 62 8.45 -13.20 9.04
CA GLY A 62 8.19 -12.62 7.72
C GLY A 62 7.81 -13.69 6.71
N SER A 63 8.55 -14.79 6.66
CA SER A 63 8.24 -15.96 5.83
C SER A 63 6.88 -16.57 6.22
N ALA A 64 6.62 -16.77 7.52
CA ALA A 64 5.34 -17.29 8.01
C ALA A 64 4.17 -16.36 7.65
N MET A 65 4.34 -15.05 7.78
CA MET A 65 3.32 -14.08 7.37
C MET A 65 3.13 -14.07 5.86
N LEU A 66 4.19 -14.13 5.06
CA LEU A 66 4.07 -14.21 3.60
C LEU A 66 3.29 -15.45 3.18
N ILE A 67 3.58 -16.62 3.76
CA ILE A 67 2.85 -17.86 3.53
C ILE A 67 1.39 -17.71 3.96
N LEU A 68 1.14 -17.15 5.15
CA LEU A 68 -0.21 -16.93 5.66
C LEU A 68 -1.04 -16.03 4.73
N TYR A 69 -0.47 -14.91 4.29
CA TYR A 69 -1.11 -14.02 3.31
C TYR A 69 -1.29 -14.71 1.96
N GLY A 70 -0.35 -15.55 1.53
CA GLY A 70 -0.46 -16.34 0.31
C GLY A 70 -1.62 -17.34 0.37
N VAL A 71 -1.76 -18.05 1.49
CA VAL A 71 -2.90 -18.93 1.77
C VAL A 71 -4.21 -18.13 1.80
N PHE A 72 -4.23 -16.96 2.44
CA PHE A 72 -5.43 -16.11 2.44
C PHE A 72 -5.82 -15.63 1.05
N PHE A 73 -4.86 -15.31 0.17
CA PHE A 73 -5.17 -15.03 -1.24
C PHE A 73 -5.84 -16.22 -1.92
N ILE A 74 -5.31 -17.43 -1.75
CA ILE A 74 -5.88 -18.63 -2.38
C ILE A 74 -7.29 -18.93 -1.84
N LEU A 75 -7.47 -18.87 -0.52
CA LEU A 75 -8.75 -19.13 0.14
C LEU A 75 -9.81 -18.08 -0.24
N LEU A 76 -9.44 -16.80 -0.21
CA LEU A 76 -10.34 -15.71 -0.56
C LEU A 76 -10.74 -15.78 -2.03
N GLU A 77 -9.79 -16.10 -2.92
CA GLU A 77 -10.08 -16.28 -4.34
C GLU A 77 -10.99 -17.47 -4.60
N ASN A 78 -10.78 -18.60 -3.91
CA ASN A 78 -11.67 -19.75 -3.98
C ASN A 78 -13.09 -19.41 -3.49
N ARG A 79 -13.21 -18.70 -2.36
CA ARG A 79 -14.50 -18.26 -1.81
C ARG A 79 -15.22 -17.30 -2.75
N ASN A 80 -14.48 -16.42 -3.42
CA ASN A 80 -15.04 -15.41 -4.31
C ASN A 80 -15.30 -15.92 -5.74
N ARG A 81 -15.12 -17.22 -6.00
CA ARG A 81 -15.49 -17.83 -7.29
C ARG A 81 -16.98 -17.63 -7.56
N GLY A 82 -17.30 -16.98 -8.67
CA GLY A 82 -18.68 -16.70 -9.08
C GLY A 82 -19.38 -15.56 -8.32
N VAL A 83 -18.71 -14.91 -7.36
CA VAL A 83 -19.31 -13.80 -6.60
C VAL A 83 -19.30 -12.52 -7.44
N LYS A 84 -20.46 -11.85 -7.52
CA LYS A 84 -20.55 -10.49 -8.07
C LYS A 84 -20.14 -9.48 -6.99
N PHE A 85 -18.97 -8.87 -7.14
CA PHE A 85 -18.49 -7.83 -6.22
C PHE A 85 -19.43 -6.62 -6.22
N ARG A 86 -19.82 -6.18 -5.01
CA ARG A 86 -20.68 -5.00 -4.81
C ARG A 86 -19.96 -3.71 -5.17
N ILE A 87 -18.65 -3.63 -4.87
CA ILE A 87 -17.83 -2.45 -5.10
C ILE A 87 -16.88 -2.75 -6.25
N GLN A 88 -17.21 -2.30 -7.46
CA GLN A 88 -16.41 -2.59 -8.65
C GLN A 88 -15.42 -1.48 -9.01
N ARG A 89 -15.68 -0.25 -8.52
CA ARG A 89 -14.86 0.93 -8.79
C ARG A 89 -14.43 1.57 -7.48
N VAL A 90 -13.22 2.10 -7.47
CA VAL A 90 -12.64 2.81 -6.32
C VAL A 90 -13.53 3.97 -5.84
N THR A 91 -14.23 4.64 -6.75
CA THR A 91 -15.15 5.74 -6.41
C THR A 91 -16.34 5.30 -5.56
N GLN A 92 -16.72 4.02 -5.62
CA GLN A 92 -17.83 3.42 -4.87
C GLN A 92 -17.45 3.02 -3.43
N ILE A 93 -16.16 2.98 -3.09
CA ILE A 93 -15.69 2.70 -1.73
C ILE A 93 -16.24 3.77 -0.79
N SER A 94 -16.92 3.40 0.29
CA SER A 94 -17.43 4.36 1.28
C SER A 94 -16.31 4.81 2.24
N PHE A 95 -16.55 5.87 3.02
CA PHE A 95 -15.60 6.29 4.06
C PHE A 95 -15.42 5.21 5.14
N GLN A 96 -16.49 4.49 5.48
CA GLN A 96 -16.44 3.36 6.41
C GLN A 96 -15.55 2.24 5.86
N THR A 97 -15.76 1.83 4.60
CA THR A 97 -14.92 0.82 3.94
C THR A 97 -13.46 1.27 3.88
N ALA A 98 -13.19 2.54 3.57
CA ALA A 98 -11.84 3.10 3.56
C ALA A 98 -11.16 3.03 4.94
N ALA A 99 -11.87 3.40 6.02
CA ALA A 99 -11.35 3.31 7.38
C ALA A 99 -11.01 1.86 7.77
N VAL A 100 -11.87 0.89 7.42
CA VAL A 100 -11.61 -0.53 7.71
C VAL A 100 -10.44 -1.06 6.88
N ILE A 101 -10.28 -0.64 5.62
CA ILE A 101 -9.06 -0.95 4.85
C ILE A 101 -7.82 -0.38 5.55
N GLY A 102 -7.93 0.81 6.14
CA GLY A 102 -6.89 1.40 6.98
C GLY A 102 -6.52 0.55 8.21
N LEU A 103 -7.49 -0.10 8.85
CA LEU A 103 -7.23 -1.06 9.93
C LEU A 103 -6.44 -2.28 9.43
N PHE A 104 -6.79 -2.82 8.26
CA PHE A 104 -5.99 -3.90 7.64
C PHE A 104 -4.56 -3.45 7.32
N GLN A 105 -4.33 -2.16 7.03
CA GLN A 105 -2.99 -1.63 6.81
C GLN A 105 -2.11 -1.68 8.06
N VAL A 106 -2.70 -1.61 9.26
CA VAL A 106 -1.95 -1.72 10.53
C VAL A 106 -1.24 -3.07 10.63
N LEU A 107 -1.84 -4.14 10.09
CA LEU A 107 -1.20 -5.46 10.02
C LEU A 107 0.11 -5.43 9.23
N ALA A 108 0.26 -4.48 8.30
CA ALA A 108 1.47 -4.30 7.51
C ALA A 108 2.62 -3.61 8.24
N MET A 109 2.42 -3.17 9.49
CA MET A 109 3.51 -2.65 10.32
C MET A 109 4.45 -3.75 10.82
N VAL A 110 3.99 -5.01 10.82
CA VAL A 110 4.84 -6.15 11.17
C VAL A 110 5.87 -6.38 10.05
N PRO A 111 7.18 -6.34 10.35
CA PRO A 111 8.23 -6.56 9.35
C PRO A 111 8.03 -7.88 8.59
N GLY A 112 8.25 -7.85 7.28
CA GLY A 112 8.00 -8.99 6.39
C GLY A 112 6.55 -9.10 5.88
N THR A 113 5.61 -8.32 6.44
CA THR A 113 4.24 -8.26 5.92
C THR A 113 4.15 -7.39 4.68
N SER A 114 3.38 -7.84 3.68
CA SER A 114 3.13 -7.04 2.49
C SER A 114 2.00 -6.04 2.70
N ARG A 115 2.34 -4.75 2.71
CA ARG A 115 1.35 -3.66 2.82
C ARG A 115 0.29 -3.69 1.73
N SER A 116 0.69 -3.88 0.47
CA SER A 116 -0.27 -4.02 -0.62
C SER A 116 -1.11 -5.28 -0.45
N GLY A 117 -0.52 -6.41 -0.04
CA GLY A 117 -1.23 -7.65 0.25
C GLY A 117 -2.33 -7.49 1.31
N ALA A 118 -1.98 -6.94 2.47
CA ALA A 118 -2.91 -6.75 3.58
C ALA A 118 -4.10 -5.85 3.22
N THR A 119 -3.84 -4.74 2.53
CA THR A 119 -4.88 -3.78 2.15
C THR A 119 -5.74 -4.27 0.98
N ILE A 120 -5.17 -5.02 0.02
CA ILE A 120 -5.93 -5.66 -1.08
C ILE A 120 -6.85 -6.75 -0.52
N LEU A 121 -6.33 -7.66 0.32
CA LEU A 121 -7.13 -8.71 0.95
C LEU A 121 -8.24 -8.11 1.82
N GLY A 122 -7.91 -7.12 2.65
CA GLY A 122 -8.90 -6.40 3.46
C GLY A 122 -10.00 -5.78 2.61
N ALA A 123 -9.64 -5.10 1.51
CA ALA A 123 -10.61 -4.52 0.59
C ALA A 123 -11.49 -5.58 -0.09
N MET A 124 -10.91 -6.71 -0.52
CA MET A 124 -11.65 -7.81 -1.14
C MET A 124 -12.59 -8.51 -0.15
N LEU A 125 -12.20 -8.66 1.11
CA LEU A 125 -13.07 -9.16 2.18
C LEU A 125 -14.28 -8.25 2.41
N LEU A 126 -14.12 -6.94 2.20
CA LEU A 126 -15.20 -5.95 2.26
C LEU A 126 -16.03 -5.87 0.97
N GLY A 127 -15.80 -6.78 0.02
CA GLY A 127 -16.59 -6.90 -1.22
C GLY A 127 -16.11 -6.00 -2.37
N CYS A 128 -14.86 -5.51 -2.32
CA CYS A 128 -14.23 -4.84 -3.46
C CYS A 128 -13.78 -5.83 -4.53
N SER A 129 -13.96 -5.47 -5.79
CA SER A 129 -13.36 -6.18 -6.91
C SER A 129 -11.83 -6.11 -6.84
N ARG A 130 -11.16 -7.08 -7.47
CA ARG A 130 -9.68 -7.14 -7.55
C ARG A 130 -9.07 -5.82 -8.03
N GLY A 131 -9.62 -5.27 -9.11
CA GLY A 131 -9.18 -3.99 -9.67
C GLY A 131 -9.42 -2.81 -8.73
N ALA A 132 -10.58 -2.72 -8.07
CA ALA A 132 -10.86 -1.64 -7.12
C ALA A 132 -9.98 -1.74 -5.85
N ALA A 133 -9.77 -2.96 -5.35
CA ALA A 133 -8.91 -3.23 -4.20
C ALA A 133 -7.45 -2.85 -4.49
N ALA A 134 -6.90 -3.32 -5.62
CA ALA A 134 -5.54 -3.00 -6.04
C ALA A 134 -5.36 -1.50 -6.27
N GLU A 135 -6.27 -0.85 -6.99
CA GLU A 135 -6.18 0.57 -7.29
C GLU A 135 -6.28 1.43 -6.02
N PHE A 136 -7.20 1.11 -5.08
CA PHE A 136 -7.28 1.81 -3.81
C PHE A 136 -6.04 1.61 -2.94
N SER A 137 -5.52 0.37 -2.88
CA SER A 137 -4.27 0.06 -2.16
C SER A 137 -3.09 0.86 -2.72
N PHE A 138 -2.96 0.97 -4.04
CA PHE A 138 -1.90 1.80 -4.64
C PHE A 138 -2.02 3.27 -4.28
N PHE A 139 -3.24 3.83 -4.33
CA PHE A 139 -3.45 5.23 -3.97
C PHE A 139 -3.20 5.50 -2.49
N LEU A 140 -3.60 4.59 -1.61
CA LEU A 140 -3.30 4.63 -0.18
C LEU A 140 -1.78 4.58 0.07
N GLY A 141 -1.05 3.83 -0.74
CA GLY A 141 0.40 3.74 -0.66
C GLY A 141 1.13 5.07 -0.83
N ILE A 142 0.59 6.00 -1.61
CA ILE A 142 1.23 7.29 -1.90
C ILE A 142 1.48 8.09 -0.62
N PRO A 143 0.45 8.51 0.15
CA PRO A 143 0.67 9.28 1.37
C PRO A 143 1.35 8.47 2.48
N VAL A 144 1.09 7.16 2.58
CA VAL A 144 1.65 6.33 3.65
C VAL A 144 3.15 6.14 3.48
N MET A 145 3.60 5.73 2.29
CA MET A 145 5.03 5.51 2.03
C MET A 145 5.78 6.84 2.01
N PHE A 146 5.19 7.90 1.42
CA PHE A 146 5.81 9.23 1.45
C PHE A 146 5.96 9.75 2.88
N GLY A 147 4.90 9.65 3.70
CA GLY A 147 4.94 10.08 5.10
C GLY A 147 5.97 9.32 5.92
N ALA A 148 6.02 7.99 5.79
CA ALA A 148 7.00 7.15 6.48
C ALA A 148 8.45 7.49 6.07
N SER A 149 8.73 7.62 4.77
CA SER A 149 10.06 8.00 4.28
C SER A 149 10.46 9.40 4.74
N LEU A 150 9.54 10.37 4.68
CA LEU A 150 9.79 11.73 5.13
C LEU A 150 10.10 11.78 6.63
N LEU A 151 9.32 11.07 7.45
CA LEU A 151 9.56 10.97 8.89
C LEU A 151 10.98 10.46 9.18
N LYS A 152 11.43 9.40 8.48
CA LYS A 152 12.78 8.85 8.64
C LYS A 152 13.88 9.82 8.23
N ILE A 153 13.71 10.53 7.11
CA ILE A 153 14.67 11.56 6.67
C ILE A 153 14.75 12.70 7.69
N VAL A 154 13.60 13.17 8.19
CA VAL A 154 13.56 14.24 9.20
C VAL A 154 14.25 13.80 10.49
N LYS A 155 13.96 12.60 11.01
CA LYS A 155 14.65 12.04 12.18
C LYS A 155 16.16 11.97 11.98
N PHE A 156 16.60 11.43 10.84
CA PHE A 156 18.02 11.32 10.51
C PHE A 156 18.73 12.69 10.53
N MET A 157 18.10 13.72 9.97
CA MET A 157 18.64 15.09 10.00
C MET A 157 18.63 15.70 11.41
N LEU A 158 17.58 15.44 12.20
CA LEU A 158 17.46 15.94 13.58
C LEU A 158 18.48 15.30 14.53
N GLU A 159 18.91 14.07 14.27
CA GLU A 159 20.00 13.39 14.99
C GLU A 159 21.39 13.96 14.66
N GLY A 160 21.47 14.98 13.81
CA GLY A 160 22.72 15.64 13.42
C GLY A 160 23.49 14.89 12.33
N ALA A 161 22.90 13.85 11.75
CA ALA A 161 23.51 13.14 10.63
C ALA A 161 23.38 13.96 9.34
N SER A 162 24.39 13.86 8.48
CA SER A 162 24.44 14.54 7.19
C SER A 162 24.78 13.54 6.09
N PHE A 163 24.16 13.69 4.93
CA PHE A 163 24.52 12.88 3.76
C PHE A 163 25.78 13.42 3.09
N GLN A 164 26.71 12.54 2.77
CA GLN A 164 27.84 12.83 1.89
C GLN A 164 27.37 12.89 0.43
N MET A 165 28.11 13.61 -0.41
CA MET A 165 27.70 13.86 -1.81
C MET A 165 27.45 12.58 -2.61
N TYR A 166 28.26 11.53 -2.40
CA TYR A 166 28.07 10.25 -3.08
C TYR A 166 26.84 9.48 -2.58
N GLU A 167 26.46 9.62 -1.30
CA GLU A 167 25.25 9.00 -0.75
C GLU A 167 24.00 9.64 -1.35
N ILE A 168 24.00 10.97 -1.50
CA ILE A 168 22.93 11.71 -2.20
C ILE A 168 22.82 11.21 -3.65
N PHE A 169 23.95 11.05 -4.33
CA PHE A 169 23.96 10.51 -5.69
C PHE A 169 23.33 9.11 -5.75
N TYR A 170 23.71 8.19 -4.86
CA TYR A 170 23.13 6.84 -4.82
C TYR A 170 21.63 6.85 -4.49
N LEU A 171 21.19 7.71 -3.58
CA LEU A 171 19.77 7.85 -3.24
C LEU A 171 18.95 8.34 -4.43
N ILE A 172 19.42 9.37 -5.15
CA ILE A 172 18.73 9.91 -6.33
C ILE A 172 18.73 8.89 -7.47
N PHE A 173 19.87 8.24 -7.72
CA PHE A 173 19.97 7.23 -8.76
C PHE A 173 19.05 6.04 -8.47
N GLY A 174 19.08 5.53 -7.24
CA GLY A 174 18.18 4.46 -6.79
C GLY A 174 16.71 4.85 -6.89
N MET A 175 16.36 6.09 -6.51
CA MET A 175 15.01 6.63 -6.66
C MET A 175 14.56 6.65 -8.12
N ALA A 176 15.42 7.11 -9.04
CA ALA A 176 15.10 7.18 -10.47
C ALA A 176 14.88 5.79 -11.09
N VAL A 177 15.75 4.83 -10.77
CA VAL A 177 15.61 3.43 -11.21
C VAL A 177 14.34 2.81 -10.63
N ALA A 178 14.13 2.92 -9.31
CA ALA A 178 12.94 2.40 -8.64
C ALA A 178 11.65 3.01 -9.19
N PHE A 179 11.65 4.31 -9.48
CA PHE A 179 10.52 4.99 -10.11
C PHE A 179 10.19 4.37 -11.48
N GLY A 180 11.18 4.23 -12.36
CA GLY A 180 11.00 3.63 -13.69
C GLY A 180 10.44 2.20 -13.63
N VAL A 181 11.04 1.35 -12.78
CA VAL A 181 10.58 -0.04 -12.58
C VAL A 181 9.17 -0.06 -11.98
N SER A 182 8.88 0.78 -10.98
CA SER A 182 7.57 0.80 -10.32
C SER A 182 6.44 1.17 -11.27
N VAL A 183 6.66 2.11 -12.19
CA VAL A 183 5.65 2.50 -13.20
C VAL A 183 5.33 1.32 -14.10
N TYR A 184 6.35 0.58 -14.54
CA TYR A 184 6.17 -0.63 -15.33
C TYR A 184 5.43 -1.71 -14.54
N SER A 185 5.88 -2.01 -13.31
CA SER A 185 5.27 -3.05 -12.46
C SER A 185 3.82 -2.75 -12.10
N ILE A 186 3.47 -1.49 -11.77
CA ILE A 186 2.08 -1.10 -11.48
C ILE A 186 1.22 -1.26 -12.73
N LYS A 187 1.71 -0.84 -13.91
CA LYS A 187 0.97 -1.01 -15.17
C LYS A 187 0.73 -2.49 -15.46
N PHE A 188 1.76 -3.31 -15.33
CA PHE A 188 1.68 -4.76 -15.49
C PHE A 188 0.66 -5.37 -14.53
N LEU A 189 0.77 -5.10 -13.22
CA LEU A 189 -0.12 -5.68 -12.21
C LEU A 189 -1.56 -5.26 -12.45
N MET A 190 -1.81 -3.98 -12.74
CA MET A 190 -3.16 -3.47 -12.99
C MET A 190 -3.80 -4.05 -14.25
N GLU A 191 -3.01 -4.48 -15.23
CA GLU A 191 -3.53 -5.19 -16.40
C GLU A 191 -3.77 -6.68 -16.08
N TYR A 192 -2.85 -7.30 -15.35
CA TYR A 192 -2.97 -8.70 -14.90
C TYR A 192 -4.24 -8.94 -14.08
N VAL A 193 -4.48 -8.14 -13.03
CA VAL A 193 -5.61 -8.33 -12.09
C VAL A 193 -7.00 -8.05 -12.69
N LYS A 194 -7.06 -7.48 -13.91
CA LYS A 194 -8.32 -7.36 -14.65
C LYS A 194 -8.76 -8.68 -15.27
N GLN A 195 -7.79 -9.53 -15.62
CA GLN A 195 -8.02 -10.76 -16.38
C GLN A 195 -7.75 -12.01 -15.55
N HIS A 196 -7.00 -11.89 -14.46
CA HIS A 196 -6.56 -13.00 -13.62
C HIS A 196 -6.94 -12.80 -12.15
N ASP A 197 -6.93 -13.90 -11.39
CA ASP A 197 -7.10 -13.90 -9.95
C ASP A 197 -5.76 -13.72 -9.21
N PHE A 198 -5.80 -13.52 -7.90
CA PHE A 198 -4.59 -13.35 -7.09
C PHE A 198 -3.91 -14.67 -6.68
N LYS A 199 -4.36 -15.84 -7.15
CA LYS A 199 -3.80 -17.13 -6.70
C LYS A 199 -2.33 -17.28 -7.05
N PHE A 200 -1.92 -16.78 -8.23
CA PHE A 200 -0.51 -16.77 -8.63
C PHE A 200 0.38 -16.08 -7.57
N PHE A 201 -0.06 -14.94 -7.05
CA PHE A 201 0.65 -14.23 -5.98
C PHE A 201 0.57 -14.95 -4.63
N GLY A 202 -0.41 -15.84 -4.47
CA GLY A 202 -0.49 -16.72 -3.32
C GLY A 202 0.53 -17.84 -3.36
N TYR A 203 0.78 -18.45 -4.53
CA TYR A 203 1.80 -19.49 -4.72
C TYR A 203 3.24 -18.97 -4.75
N TYR A 204 3.43 -17.74 -5.25
CA TYR A 204 4.75 -17.10 -5.28
C TYR A 204 5.27 -16.75 -3.88
N ARG A 205 4.36 -16.58 -2.91
CA ARG A 205 4.66 -16.25 -1.52
C ARG A 205 4.91 -17.51 -0.69
#